data_AF-I3VSK3-F1
#
_entry.id   AF-I3VSK3-F1
#
_cell.length_a   1.000
_cell.length_b   1.000
_cell.length_c   1.000
_cell.angle_alpha   90.00
_cell.angle_beta   90.00
_cell.angle_gamma   90.00
#
_symmetry.space_group_name_H-M   'P 1'
#
loop_
_entity.id
_entity.type
_entity.pdbx_description
1 polymer ?
#
loop_
_entity_poly.entity_id
_entity_poly.type
_entity_poly.pdbx_seq_one_letter_code
_entity_poly.pdbx_strand_id
1 'polypeptide(L)'
;MPMLPILEDARIRYNKRLFTISMNESNIPSLEQVNSLSTLEDIIMIGYPNGLWDETNNLPIIRRGVTAIHPKFDYNNRTDIVVDIACFPGSSGSPVCIFNQGAYANGDGITIGNRLLLLGILYAGPRQSITGEIQTISIPTSVVPIARMNVMINIGYAIKSRRLLDFKPILEAIIDKKI
;
A
#
# COMPACT_ATOMS: atom_id res chain seq x y z
N MET A 1 0.87 0.13 17.09
CA MET A 1 2.18 0.21 17.75
C MET A 1 2.22 1.51 18.54
N PRO A 2 2.54 1.52 19.84
CA PRO A 2 2.65 2.78 20.56
C PRO A 2 3.89 3.52 20.03
N MET A 3 3.68 4.61 19.28
CA MET A 3 4.77 5.43 18.75
C MET A 3 5.43 6.30 19.84
N LEU A 4 4.74 6.51 20.97
CA LEU A 4 5.16 7.42 22.03
C LEU A 4 6.58 7.13 22.57
N PRO A 5 6.98 5.87 22.86
CA PRO A 5 8.33 5.59 23.32
C PRO A 5 9.39 6.00 22.28
N ILE A 6 9.14 5.79 20.99
CA ILE A 6 10.06 6.14 19.91
C ILE A 6 10.19 7.66 19.74
N LEU A 7 9.05 8.36 19.81
CA LEU A 7 9.01 9.83 19.74
C LEU A 7 9.79 10.46 20.91
N GLU A 8 9.57 9.95 22.11
CA GLU A 8 10.22 10.45 23.31
C GLU A 8 11.72 10.13 23.29
N ASP A 9 12.09 8.95 22.78
CA ASP A 9 13.48 8.57 22.61
C ASP A 9 14.25 9.50 21.67
N ALA A 10 13.65 9.78 20.51
CA ALA A 10 14.20 10.72 19.52
C ALA A 10 14.39 12.11 20.12
N ARG A 11 13.44 12.54 20.96
CA ARG A 11 13.47 13.83 21.64
C ARG A 11 14.55 13.89 22.71
N ILE A 12 14.62 12.90 23.60
CA ILE A 12 15.53 12.91 24.75
C ILE A 12 16.97 12.64 24.32
N ARG A 13 17.23 11.59 23.54
CA ARG A 13 18.61 11.18 23.22
C ARG A 13 19.24 11.95 22.07
N TYR A 14 18.43 12.34 21.09
CA TYR A 14 18.93 12.91 19.83
C TYR A 14 18.50 14.36 19.61
N ASN A 15 17.70 14.94 20.51
CA ASN A 15 17.11 16.28 20.37
C ASN A 15 16.40 16.50 19.02
N LYS A 16 15.78 15.44 18.47
CA LYS A 16 15.04 15.46 17.21
C LYS A 16 13.54 15.36 17.46
N ARG A 17 12.75 16.15 16.72
CA ARG A 17 11.29 15.99 16.64
C ARG A 17 10.95 15.25 15.37
N LEU A 18 10.40 14.04 15.51
CA LEU A 18 9.98 13.25 14.36
C LEU A 18 8.68 13.82 13.81
N PHE A 19 8.64 14.05 12.50
CA PHE A 19 7.42 14.38 11.80
C PHE A 19 6.55 13.11 11.69
N THR A 20 5.29 13.20 12.13
CA THR A 20 4.35 12.10 12.04
C THR A 20 3.01 12.58 11.49
N ILE A 21 2.40 11.73 10.68
CA ILE A 21 1.02 11.87 10.24
C ILE A 21 0.29 10.62 10.72
N SER A 22 -0.78 10.81 11.47
CA SER A 22 -1.68 9.73 11.86
C SER A 22 -2.93 9.74 10.99
N MET A 23 -3.38 8.55 10.61
CA MET A 23 -4.71 8.36 10.05
C MET A 23 -5.65 7.93 11.16
N ASN A 24 -6.93 8.27 11.02
CA ASN A 24 -7.98 7.87 11.94
C ASN A 24 -9.11 7.16 11.17
N GLU A 25 -10.14 6.70 11.89
CA GLU A 25 -11.27 5.98 11.29
C GLU A 25 -11.99 6.81 10.21
N SER A 26 -11.95 8.15 10.25
CA SER A 26 -12.57 9.01 9.22
C SER A 26 -11.88 8.95 7.86
N ASN A 27 -10.64 8.43 7.81
CA ASN A 27 -9.95 8.17 6.54
C ASN A 27 -10.40 6.86 5.88
N ILE A 28 -11.08 5.96 6.61
CA ILE A 28 -11.63 4.73 6.04
C ILE A 28 -12.90 5.11 5.27
N PRO A 29 -13.00 4.82 3.96
CA PRO A 29 -14.13 5.25 3.16
C PRO A 29 -15.41 4.51 3.59
N SER A 30 -16.50 5.26 3.74
CA SER A 30 -17.84 4.72 3.93
C SER A 30 -18.33 3.99 2.68
N LEU A 31 -19.38 3.17 2.82
CA LEU A 31 -19.98 2.48 1.67
C LEU A 31 -20.51 3.48 0.61
N GLU A 32 -21.06 4.61 1.06
CA GLU A 32 -21.51 5.70 0.18
C GLU A 32 -20.34 6.30 -0.58
N GLN A 33 -19.23 6.61 0.10
CA GLN A 33 -18.02 7.13 -0.53
C GLN A 33 -17.46 6.15 -1.55
N VAL A 34 -17.39 4.86 -1.22
CA VAL A 34 -16.94 3.79 -2.15
C VAL A 34 -17.86 3.69 -3.38
N ASN A 35 -19.17 3.85 -3.19
CA ASN A 35 -20.14 3.82 -4.30
C ASN A 35 -20.06 5.07 -5.19
N SER A 36 -19.63 6.21 -4.64
CA SER A 36 -19.46 7.47 -5.37
C SER A 36 -18.13 7.60 -6.13
N LEU A 37 -17.23 6.62 -5.98
CA LEU A 37 -15.94 6.62 -6.68
C LEU A 37 -16.15 6.58 -8.20
N SER A 38 -15.22 7.21 -8.93
CA SER A 38 -15.17 7.10 -10.38
C SER A 38 -14.71 5.70 -10.81
N THR A 39 -14.97 5.34 -12.07
CA THR A 39 -14.56 4.04 -12.63
C THR A 39 -13.06 3.78 -12.48
N LEU A 40 -12.26 4.84 -12.59
CA LEU A 40 -10.81 4.83 -12.42
C LEU A 40 -10.44 5.93 -11.43
N GLU A 41 -9.76 5.55 -10.37
CA GLU A 41 -9.31 6.46 -9.31
C GLU A 41 -7.78 6.56 -9.31
N ASP A 42 -7.28 7.78 -9.24
CA ASP A 42 -5.88 8.05 -8.93
C ASP A 42 -5.58 7.65 -7.48
N ILE A 43 -4.51 6.90 -7.30
CA ILE A 43 -4.05 6.45 -6.00
C ILE A 43 -2.61 6.86 -5.75
N ILE A 44 -2.29 7.06 -4.49
CA ILE A 44 -0.93 7.17 -3.98
C ILE A 44 -0.62 5.98 -3.09
N MET A 45 0.63 5.55 -3.13
CA MET A 45 1.19 4.56 -2.21
C MET A 45 2.46 5.13 -1.60
N ILE A 46 2.58 5.03 -0.29
CA ILE A 46 3.70 5.60 0.47
C ILE A 46 4.39 4.46 1.20
N GLY A 47 5.69 4.26 0.96
CA GLY A 47 6.40 3.18 1.63
C GLY A 47 7.88 3.11 1.28
N TYR A 48 8.45 1.91 1.46
CA TYR A 48 9.89 1.65 1.39
C TYR A 48 10.21 0.55 0.37
N PRO A 49 9.92 0.79 -0.94
CA PRO A 49 10.10 -0.21 -1.99
C PRO A 49 11.58 -0.58 -2.10
N ASN A 50 11.88 -1.88 -2.05
CA ASN A 50 13.21 -2.49 -1.99
C ASN A 50 14.07 -1.97 -0.83
N GLY A 51 13.44 -1.48 0.25
CA GLY A 51 14.17 -0.79 1.31
C GLY A 51 14.80 0.51 0.84
N LEU A 52 14.26 1.15 -0.20
CA LEU A 52 14.70 2.49 -0.61
C LEU A 52 13.95 3.53 0.22
N TRP A 53 14.71 4.48 0.74
CA TRP A 53 14.22 5.71 1.35
C TRP A 53 15.25 6.82 1.18
N ASP A 54 14.85 8.06 1.39
CA ASP A 54 15.82 9.14 1.52
C ASP A 54 16.48 9.03 2.90
N GLU A 55 17.67 8.45 2.97
CA GLU A 55 18.42 8.26 4.21
C GLU A 55 18.77 9.59 4.90
N THR A 56 18.98 10.65 4.13
CA THR A 56 19.42 11.94 4.67
C THR A 56 18.25 12.67 5.35
N ASN A 57 17.09 12.70 4.69
CA ASN A 57 15.90 13.37 5.21
C ASN A 57 14.93 12.44 5.95
N ASN A 58 15.19 11.14 5.94
CA ASN A 58 14.35 10.08 6.50
C ASN A 58 12.91 10.09 5.94
N LEU A 59 12.79 10.20 4.61
CA LEU A 59 11.51 10.28 3.89
C LEU A 59 11.20 8.99 3.13
N PRO A 60 9.93 8.53 3.12
CA PRO A 60 9.51 7.38 2.34
C PRO A 60 9.45 7.73 0.85
N ILE A 61 9.41 6.70 0.00
CA ILE A 61 9.15 6.85 -1.42
C ILE A 61 7.64 6.91 -1.65
N ILE A 62 7.20 7.96 -2.35
CA ILE A 62 5.81 8.13 -2.78
C ILE A 62 5.69 7.66 -4.22
N ARG A 63 4.69 6.82 -4.49
CA ARG A 63 4.34 6.35 -5.83
C ARG A 63 2.91 6.75 -6.15
N ARG A 64 2.64 7.02 -7.43
CA ARG A 64 1.28 7.23 -7.96
C ARG A 64 0.95 6.11 -8.94
N GLY A 65 -0.31 5.71 -8.94
CA GLY A 65 -0.87 4.70 -9.84
C GLY A 65 -2.38 4.88 -9.92
N VAL A 66 -3.08 3.85 -10.37
CA VAL A 66 -4.54 3.85 -10.48
C VAL A 66 -5.16 2.59 -9.87
N THR A 67 -6.45 2.63 -9.57
CA THR A 67 -7.21 1.41 -9.29
C THR A 67 -7.30 0.55 -10.54
N ALA A 68 -6.82 -0.70 -10.48
CA ALA A 68 -6.92 -1.65 -11.60
C ALA A 68 -8.30 -2.32 -11.65
N ILE A 69 -8.96 -2.47 -10.50
CA ILE A 69 -10.35 -2.91 -10.38
C ILE A 69 -11.06 -1.94 -9.44
N HIS A 70 -12.30 -1.60 -9.79
CA HIS A 70 -13.09 -0.66 -9.02
C HIS A 70 -13.23 -1.09 -7.54
N PRO A 71 -12.86 -0.26 -6.55
CA PRO A 71 -12.74 -0.66 -5.13
C PRO A 71 -14.04 -1.16 -4.47
N LYS A 72 -15.19 -0.87 -5.07
CA LYS A 72 -16.50 -1.41 -4.66
C LYS A 72 -16.53 -2.93 -4.63
N PHE A 73 -15.86 -3.59 -5.58
CA PHE A 73 -15.93 -5.04 -5.72
C PHE A 73 -14.84 -5.74 -4.92
N ASP A 74 -15.16 -6.88 -4.33
CA ASP A 74 -14.18 -7.80 -3.74
C ASP A 74 -13.55 -8.61 -4.89
N TYR A 75 -12.22 -8.75 -4.87
CA TYR A 75 -11.50 -9.45 -5.92
C TYR A 75 -11.39 -10.94 -5.62
N ASN A 76 -11.92 -11.80 -6.49
CA ASN A 76 -11.89 -13.26 -6.36
C ASN A 76 -12.37 -13.77 -4.99
N ASN A 77 -13.50 -13.24 -4.50
CA ASN A 77 -14.07 -13.53 -3.18
C ASN A 77 -13.16 -13.18 -1.99
N ARG A 78 -12.17 -12.32 -2.21
CA ARG A 78 -11.32 -11.74 -1.16
C ARG A 78 -11.60 -10.26 -1.02
N THR A 79 -11.56 -9.77 0.21
CA THR A 79 -11.78 -8.37 0.56
C THR A 79 -10.55 -7.51 0.23
N ASP A 80 -10.11 -7.60 -1.01
CA ASP A 80 -8.91 -6.98 -1.56
C ASP A 80 -9.29 -5.90 -2.58
N ILE A 81 -8.44 -4.88 -2.68
CA ILE A 81 -8.38 -3.96 -3.83
C ILE A 81 -7.24 -4.41 -4.76
N VAL A 82 -7.43 -4.18 -6.05
CA VAL A 82 -6.40 -4.41 -7.06
C VAL A 82 -5.98 -3.07 -7.64
N VAL A 83 -4.68 -2.85 -7.66
CA VAL A 83 -4.08 -1.56 -8.05
C VAL A 83 -3.06 -1.76 -9.15
N ASP A 84 -3.03 -0.83 -10.09
CA ASP A 84 -1.96 -0.70 -11.08
C ASP A 84 -1.00 0.37 -10.58
N ILE A 85 0.04 -0.10 -9.93
CA ILE A 85 1.11 0.71 -9.37
C ILE A 85 2.33 -0.17 -9.27
N ALA A 86 3.49 0.40 -9.58
CA ALA A 86 4.72 -0.34 -9.52
C ALA A 86 5.03 -0.81 -8.08
N CYS A 87 4.69 -2.07 -7.82
CA CYS A 87 4.91 -2.78 -6.57
C CYS A 87 6.25 -3.51 -6.68
N PHE A 88 7.16 -3.19 -5.75
CA PHE A 88 8.45 -3.88 -5.59
C PHE A 88 8.51 -4.59 -4.24
N PRO A 89 9.35 -5.63 -4.06
CA PRO A 89 9.62 -6.19 -2.73
C PRO A 89 9.84 -5.08 -1.70
N GLY A 90 9.46 -5.25 -0.43
CA GLY A 90 9.52 -4.16 0.56
C GLY A 90 8.40 -3.11 0.48
N SER A 91 7.56 -3.11 -0.57
CA SER A 91 6.34 -2.28 -0.60
C SER A 91 5.21 -2.86 0.27
N SER A 92 5.35 -4.09 0.79
CA SER A 92 4.37 -4.71 1.68
C SER A 92 4.18 -3.89 2.96
N GLY A 93 2.93 -3.72 3.39
CA GLY A 93 2.52 -2.85 4.49
C GLY A 93 2.30 -1.39 4.10
N SER A 94 2.58 -0.99 2.85
CA SER A 94 2.38 0.40 2.41
C SER A 94 0.89 0.75 2.34
N PRO A 95 0.45 1.87 2.93
CA PRO A 95 -0.90 2.39 2.72
C PRO A 95 -1.10 2.80 1.27
N VAL A 96 -2.28 2.46 0.74
CA VAL A 96 -2.78 2.90 -0.55
C VAL A 96 -3.95 3.84 -0.31
N CYS A 97 -3.86 5.07 -0.79
CA CYS A 97 -4.86 6.10 -0.56
C CYS A 97 -5.31 6.75 -1.87
N ILE A 98 -6.58 7.16 -1.94
CA ILE A 98 -7.01 8.21 -2.87
C ILE A 98 -6.66 9.53 -2.21
N PHE A 99 -6.00 10.41 -2.96
CA PHE A 99 -5.67 11.76 -2.53
C PHE A 99 -5.96 12.75 -3.66
N ASN A 100 -6.96 13.61 -3.47
CA ASN A 100 -7.29 14.66 -4.43
C ASN A 100 -7.31 16.02 -3.73
N GLN A 101 -6.89 17.05 -4.47
CA GLN A 101 -6.86 18.43 -4.00
C GLN A 101 -7.55 19.35 -5.02
N GLY A 102 -8.33 20.30 -4.54
CA GLY A 102 -9.05 21.29 -5.34
C GLY A 102 -10.38 20.78 -5.89
N ALA A 103 -10.34 19.81 -6.81
CA ALA A 103 -11.53 19.18 -7.37
C ALA A 103 -11.23 17.75 -7.81
N TYR A 104 -12.26 16.90 -7.82
CA TYR A 104 -12.16 15.51 -8.25
C TYR A 104 -13.45 15.05 -8.92
N ALA A 105 -13.30 14.08 -9.83
CA ALA A 105 -14.46 13.41 -10.41
C ALA A 105 -15.08 12.46 -9.37
N ASN A 106 -16.40 12.45 -9.31
CA ASN A 106 -17.19 11.40 -8.68
C ASN A 106 -18.00 10.70 -9.77
N GLY A 107 -18.60 9.53 -9.47
CA GLY A 107 -19.34 8.73 -10.46
C GLY A 107 -20.39 9.50 -11.28
N ASP A 108 -20.90 10.62 -10.75
CA ASP A 108 -21.99 11.40 -11.33
C ASP A 108 -21.59 12.83 -11.76
N GLY A 109 -20.31 13.22 -11.65
CA GLY A 109 -19.88 14.59 -11.95
C GLY A 109 -18.53 15.00 -11.36
N ILE A 110 -18.44 16.26 -10.96
CA ILE A 110 -17.23 16.86 -10.37
C ILE A 110 -17.59 17.45 -9.01
N THR A 111 -16.83 17.08 -7.99
CA THR A 111 -16.91 17.65 -6.64
C THR A 111 -15.74 18.60 -6.41
N ILE A 112 -16.02 19.79 -5.90
CA ILE A 112 -15.00 20.75 -5.47
C ILE A 112 -14.65 20.45 -4.01
N GLY A 113 -13.36 20.23 -3.73
CA GLY A 113 -12.84 19.95 -2.41
C GLY A 113 -11.57 19.11 -2.42
N ASN A 114 -11.12 18.78 -1.21
CA ASN A 114 -9.99 17.88 -0.99
C ASN A 114 -10.52 16.58 -0.36
N ARG A 115 -9.94 15.44 -0.72
CA ARG A 115 -10.24 14.17 -0.06
C ARG A 115 -8.99 13.33 0.16
N LEU A 116 -8.96 12.62 1.28
CA LEU A 116 -7.97 11.60 1.60
C LEU A 116 -8.69 10.36 2.11
N LEU A 117 -8.71 9.30 1.30
CA LEU A 117 -9.36 8.03 1.62
C LEU A 117 -8.32 6.92 1.64
N LEU A 118 -8.14 6.26 2.77
CA LEU A 118 -7.32 5.05 2.88
C LEU A 118 -8.09 3.88 2.26
N LEU A 119 -7.69 3.42 1.09
CA LEU A 119 -8.36 2.30 0.41
C LEU A 119 -7.93 0.96 0.99
N GLY A 120 -6.66 0.82 1.36
CA GLY A 120 -6.15 -0.46 1.85
C GLY A 120 -4.67 -0.46 2.15
N ILE A 121 -4.18 -1.62 2.58
CA ILE A 121 -2.78 -1.87 2.90
C ILE A 121 -2.24 -2.92 1.94
N LEU A 122 -1.21 -2.57 1.17
CA LEU A 122 -0.58 -3.47 0.20
C LEU A 122 0.04 -4.67 0.93
N TYR A 123 -0.18 -5.89 0.43
CA TYR A 123 0.41 -7.09 1.01
C TYR A 123 1.03 -8.03 -0.02
N ALA A 124 0.56 -8.00 -1.27
CA ALA A 124 1.02 -8.91 -2.31
C ALA A 124 0.83 -8.30 -3.72
N GLY A 125 1.21 -9.07 -4.74
CA GLY A 125 0.99 -8.78 -6.16
C GLY A 125 1.33 -10.02 -6.99
N PRO A 126 0.81 -10.14 -8.23
CA PRO A 126 1.17 -11.24 -9.12
C PRO A 126 2.65 -11.18 -9.48
N ARG A 127 3.24 -12.36 -9.64
CA ARG A 127 4.65 -12.54 -10.01
C ARG A 127 4.71 -13.24 -11.36
N GLN A 128 5.56 -12.73 -12.24
CA GLN A 128 5.91 -13.35 -13.50
C GLN A 128 7.30 -13.96 -13.40
N SER A 129 7.41 -15.25 -13.72
CA SER A 129 8.71 -15.92 -13.83
C SER A 129 9.32 -15.62 -15.19
N ILE A 130 10.56 -15.13 -15.19
CA ILE A 130 11.39 -14.92 -16.37
C ILE A 130 12.51 -15.95 -16.31
N THR A 131 12.62 -16.77 -17.36
CA THR A 131 13.73 -17.70 -17.58
C THR A 131 14.74 -17.04 -18.51
N GLY A 132 15.98 -16.86 -18.06
CA GLY A 132 17.09 -16.43 -18.90
C GLY A 132 18.01 -17.61 -19.20
N GLU A 133 18.37 -17.80 -20.47
CA GLU A 133 19.48 -18.68 -20.84
C GLU A 133 20.79 -17.90 -20.73
N ILE A 134 21.73 -18.39 -19.91
CA ILE A 134 23.10 -17.89 -19.93
C ILE A 134 23.80 -18.65 -21.06
N GLN A 135 23.95 -18.01 -22.23
CA GLN A 135 24.64 -18.62 -23.36
C GLN A 135 26.15 -18.71 -23.07
N THR A 136 26.63 -19.92 -22.78
CA THR A 136 28.04 -20.26 -22.86
C THR A 136 28.25 -21.11 -24.12
N ILE A 137 28.97 -20.56 -25.09
CA ILE A 137 29.32 -21.28 -26.32
C ILE A 137 30.49 -22.22 -26.00
N SER A 138 30.24 -23.52 -25.84
CA SER A 138 31.27 -24.56 -25.99
C SER A 138 30.66 -25.98 -26.03
N ILE A 139 30.89 -26.68 -27.15
CA ILE A 139 31.01 -28.15 -27.43
C ILE A 139 30.47 -29.19 -26.40
N PRO A 140 29.99 -30.37 -26.85
CA PRO A 140 28.94 -31.15 -26.20
C PRO A 140 29.32 -31.74 -24.84
N THR A 141 28.27 -31.87 -24.01
CA THR A 141 28.19 -32.43 -22.65
C THR A 141 28.35 -31.39 -21.54
N SER A 142 27.34 -30.54 -21.33
CA SER A 142 27.27 -29.67 -20.14
C SER A 142 25.83 -29.48 -19.67
N VAL A 143 25.63 -29.63 -18.36
CA VAL A 143 24.37 -29.32 -17.66
C VAL A 143 24.26 -27.80 -17.57
N VAL A 144 23.25 -27.21 -18.22
CA VAL A 144 23.06 -25.76 -18.27
C VAL A 144 22.33 -25.28 -17.00
N PRO A 145 22.93 -24.40 -16.19
CA PRO A 145 22.21 -23.73 -15.10
C PRO A 145 21.22 -22.71 -15.68
N ILE A 146 19.93 -22.87 -15.40
CA ILE A 146 18.87 -21.94 -15.81
C ILE A 146 18.70 -20.88 -14.72
N ALA A 147 18.91 -19.61 -15.06
CA ALA A 147 18.56 -18.50 -14.17
C ALA A 147 17.04 -18.26 -14.25
N ARG A 148 16.32 -18.54 -13.15
CA ARG A 148 14.91 -18.18 -12.98
C ARG A 148 14.79 -16.97 -12.07
N MET A 149 14.22 -15.88 -12.59
CA MET A 149 13.92 -14.67 -11.85
C MET A 149 12.40 -14.52 -11.72
N ASN A 150 11.91 -14.02 -10.59
CA ASN A 150 10.50 -13.66 -10.42
C ASN A 150 10.40 -12.15 -10.32
N VAL A 151 9.73 -11.51 -11.27
CA VAL A 151 9.47 -10.07 -11.26
C VAL A 151 7.99 -9.80 -11.00
N MET A 152 7.68 -8.69 -10.37
CA MET A 152 6.29 -8.22 -10.28
C MET A 152 5.93 -7.43 -11.53
N ILE A 153 4.66 -7.46 -11.91
CA ILE A 153 4.15 -6.86 -13.15
C ILE A 153 3.40 -5.55 -12.90
N ASN A 154 3.81 -4.78 -11.89
CA ASN A 154 3.18 -3.50 -11.49
C ASN A 154 1.69 -3.62 -11.09
N ILE A 155 1.24 -4.82 -10.71
CA ILE A 155 -0.07 -5.01 -10.08
C ILE A 155 0.13 -5.29 -8.60
N GLY A 156 -0.71 -4.66 -7.78
CA GLY A 156 -0.73 -4.84 -6.33
C GLY A 156 -2.07 -5.35 -5.83
N TYR A 157 -2.02 -6.16 -4.78
CA TYR A 157 -3.15 -6.57 -3.97
C TYR A 157 -3.01 -5.94 -2.59
N ALA A 158 -4.03 -5.18 -2.20
CA ALA A 158 -4.11 -4.54 -0.90
C ALA A 158 -5.39 -4.98 -0.18
N ILE A 159 -5.29 -5.25 1.13
CA ILE A 159 -6.48 -5.58 1.94
C ILE A 159 -7.28 -4.30 2.13
N LYS A 160 -8.59 -4.34 1.87
CA LYS A 160 -9.45 -3.15 2.06
C LYS A 160 -9.36 -2.62 3.49
N SER A 161 -9.23 -1.32 3.62
CA SER A 161 -9.04 -0.62 4.91
C SER A 161 -10.17 -0.86 5.90
N ARG A 162 -11.41 -1.14 5.44
CA ARG A 162 -12.53 -1.53 6.31
C ARG A 162 -12.22 -2.72 7.23
N ARG A 163 -11.32 -3.63 6.81
CA ARG A 163 -10.88 -4.79 7.61
C ARG A 163 -10.09 -4.39 8.86
N LEU A 164 -9.57 -3.16 8.91
CA LEU A 164 -8.94 -2.63 10.12
C LEU A 164 -9.94 -2.49 11.27
N LEU A 165 -11.23 -2.28 10.96
CA LEU A 165 -12.28 -2.18 11.97
C LEU A 165 -12.56 -3.52 12.66
N ASP A 166 -12.21 -4.65 12.04
CA ASP A 166 -12.39 -5.98 12.63
C ASP A 166 -11.51 -6.19 13.87
N PHE A 167 -10.43 -5.42 14.02
CA PHE A 167 -9.59 -5.44 15.22
C PHE A 167 -10.26 -4.75 16.41
N LYS A 168 -11.23 -3.85 16.19
CA LYS A 168 -11.87 -3.05 17.24
C LYS A 168 -12.47 -3.90 18.37
N PRO A 169 -13.38 -4.86 18.10
CA PRO A 169 -13.96 -5.69 19.16
C PRO A 169 -12.90 -6.55 19.88
N ILE A 170 -11.84 -6.96 19.16
CA ILE A 170 -10.74 -7.75 19.75
C ILE A 170 -9.93 -6.89 20.73
N LEU A 171 -9.63 -5.65 20.35
CA LEU A 171 -8.85 -4.72 21.16
C LEU A 171 -9.66 -4.23 22.37
N GLU A 172 -10.94 -3.92 22.19
CA GLU A 172 -11.86 -3.56 23.28
C GLU A 172 -11.89 -4.67 24.33
N ALA A 173 -12.07 -5.93 23.92
CA ALA A 173 -12.03 -7.07 24.83
C ALA A 173 -10.69 -7.27 25.56
N ILE A 174 -9.57 -6.83 24.98
CA ILE A 174 -8.24 -6.90 25.62
C ILE A 174 -8.08 -5.77 26.64
N ILE A 175 -8.60 -4.57 26.33
CA ILE A 175 -8.55 -3.40 27.21
C ILE A 175 -9.43 -3.67 28.45
N ASP A 176 -10.65 -4.14 28.24
CA ASP A 176 -11.61 -4.41 29.32
C ASP A 176 -11.14 -5.52 30.27
N LYS A 177 -10.31 -6.46 29.81
CA LYS A 177 -9.69 -7.51 30.65
C LYS A 177 -8.50 -7.03 31.47
N LYS A 178 -7.96 -5.84 31.19
CA LYS A 178 -6.80 -5.26 31.89
C LYS A 178 -7.19 -4.20 32.92
N ILE A 179 -8.48 -3.90 33.06
CA ILE A 179 -9.05 -2.99 34.05
C ILE A 179 -9.65 -3.81 35.20
#